data_AF-A0A1I0JT76-F1
#
_entry.id   AF-A0A1I0JT76-F1
#
_cell.length_a   1.000
_cell.length_b   1.000
_cell.length_c   1.000
_cell.angle_alpha   90.00
_cell.angle_beta   90.00
_cell.angle_gamma   90.00
#
_symmetry.space_group_name_H-M   'P 1'
#
loop_
_entity.id
_entity.type
_entity.pdbx_description
1 polymer ?
#
loop_
_entity_poly.entity_id
_entity_poly.type
_entity_poly.pdbx_seq_one_letter_code
_entity_poly.pdbx_strand_id
1 'polypeptide(L)'
;MGNIYFAGGSGGGVDPDDCTATTAQVLEGHTAGVNGYDDPVEGTMPYQKQEGTLNCGQSSIILPGYHDGTRSITANSLASQTPGTASAANIYPGQTAWVNGNKITGTMATQGGGTYTAGTADKTVVAANRFVTGNVVVKGDSNLTAGNIKKGVKIMGITGTWEGYVPTATDLYLRGNNIADWSCSSGFVTFNSGEITFNKRGGSTSAFSFSARKAYNLSPYTKLNIQTNNLRFDVSLIIELYDEYSDRLGSIELKENTNYTTTLIIPFNRKATTFLKLRVMRKVSYEYDLTGAIYRIWLS
;
A
#
# COMPACT_ATOMS: atom_id res chain seq x y z
N MET A 1 -81.91 19.17 -97.19
CA MET A 1 -82.20 18.00 -96.33
C MET A 1 -81.00 17.08 -96.39
N GLY A 2 -80.10 17.19 -95.41
CA GLY A 2 -78.99 16.25 -95.23
C GLY A 2 -79.21 15.56 -93.90
N ASN A 3 -79.45 14.25 -93.94
CA ASN A 3 -79.72 13.44 -92.75
C ASN A 3 -78.50 13.46 -91.83
N ILE A 4 -78.69 13.88 -90.58
CA ILE A 4 -77.73 13.69 -89.50
C ILE A 4 -77.87 12.24 -89.06
N TYR A 5 -76.84 11.45 -89.31
CA TYR A 5 -76.71 10.10 -88.75
C TYR A 5 -76.19 10.25 -87.31
N PHE A 6 -77.06 10.03 -86.33
CA PHE A 6 -76.60 9.65 -85.01
C PHE A 6 -76.21 8.18 -85.07
N ALA A 7 -74.91 7.90 -85.00
CA ALA A 7 -74.44 6.56 -84.71
C ALA A 7 -74.94 6.19 -83.31
N GLY A 8 -76.06 5.46 -83.25
CA GLY A 8 -76.51 4.77 -82.07
C GLY A 8 -75.52 3.67 -81.71
N GLY A 9 -74.44 4.04 -81.03
CA GLY A 9 -73.67 3.12 -80.23
C GLY A 9 -74.40 2.98 -78.90
N SER A 10 -75.22 1.93 -78.77
CA SER A 10 -75.72 1.46 -77.48
C SER A 10 -74.55 0.91 -76.67
N GLY A 11 -73.73 1.81 -76.10
CA GLY A 11 -72.79 1.44 -75.06
C GLY A 11 -73.60 1.26 -73.78
N GLY A 12 -73.72 0.02 -73.30
CA GLY A 12 -74.18 -0.24 -71.94
C GLY A 12 -73.16 0.33 -70.96
N GLY A 13 -73.34 1.59 -70.59
CA GLY A 13 -72.57 2.23 -69.53
C GLY A 13 -72.90 1.58 -68.19
N VAL A 14 -71.90 1.44 -67.34
CA VAL A 14 -72.12 1.08 -65.93
C VAL A 14 -72.84 2.24 -65.25
N ASP A 15 -73.95 1.96 -64.57
CA ASP A 15 -74.65 2.95 -63.75
C ASP A 15 -73.83 3.19 -62.46
N PRO A 16 -73.46 4.44 -62.11
CA PRO A 16 -72.79 4.73 -60.85
C PRO A 16 -73.49 4.15 -59.61
N ASP A 17 -74.83 3.99 -59.63
CA ASP A 17 -75.59 3.39 -58.54
C ASP A 17 -75.35 1.87 -58.39
N ASP A 18 -74.89 1.20 -59.44
CA ASP A 18 -74.45 -0.20 -59.40
C ASP A 18 -73.02 -0.36 -58.84
N CYS A 19 -72.25 0.73 -58.68
CA CYS A 19 -70.92 0.70 -58.08
C CYS A 19 -70.98 0.59 -56.54
N THR A 20 -69.89 0.14 -55.91
CA THR A 20 -69.75 0.08 -54.45
C THR A 20 -68.65 0.98 -53.90
N ALA A 21 -67.93 1.70 -54.77
CA ALA A 21 -66.91 2.64 -54.36
C ALA A 21 -67.54 3.87 -53.71
N THR A 22 -66.87 4.43 -52.70
CA THR A 22 -67.14 5.75 -52.13
C THR A 22 -66.08 6.75 -52.62
N THR A 23 -66.32 8.05 -52.50
CA THR A 23 -65.30 9.08 -52.82
C THR A 23 -64.00 8.85 -52.03
N ALA A 24 -64.06 8.40 -50.77
CA ALA A 24 -62.89 8.07 -49.95
C ALA A 24 -62.12 6.82 -50.41
N GLN A 25 -62.67 6.05 -51.35
CA GLN A 25 -62.02 4.89 -51.97
C GLN A 25 -61.47 5.18 -53.37
N VAL A 26 -61.67 6.41 -53.88
CA VAL A 26 -61.12 6.89 -55.15
C VAL A 26 -59.95 7.84 -54.85
N LEU A 27 -58.85 7.70 -55.58
CA LEU A 27 -57.65 8.52 -55.41
C LEU A 27 -57.93 9.99 -55.72
N GLU A 28 -57.47 10.90 -54.86
CA GLU A 28 -57.49 12.35 -55.12
C GLU A 28 -56.93 12.70 -56.50
N GLY A 29 -57.55 13.68 -57.18
CA GLY A 29 -57.19 14.07 -58.55
C GLY A 29 -57.65 13.09 -59.65
N HIS A 30 -58.34 12.00 -59.29
CA HIS A 30 -58.98 11.09 -60.23
C HIS A 30 -60.50 11.12 -60.04
N THR A 31 -61.25 10.96 -61.13
CA THR A 31 -62.71 10.86 -61.11
C THR A 31 -63.18 9.43 -61.40
N ALA A 32 -64.29 9.03 -60.78
CA ALA A 32 -64.91 7.72 -61.02
C ALA A 32 -66.43 7.77 -60.79
N GLY A 33 -67.15 6.79 -61.32
CA GLY A 33 -68.54 6.54 -60.93
C GLY A 33 -68.59 5.99 -59.51
N VAL A 34 -69.34 6.66 -58.63
CA VAL A 34 -69.45 6.37 -57.19
C VAL A 34 -70.94 6.24 -56.87
N ASN A 35 -71.29 5.27 -56.02
CA ASN A 35 -72.69 5.03 -55.64
C ASN A 35 -73.35 6.29 -55.08
N GLY A 36 -74.55 6.64 -55.55
CA GLY A 36 -75.31 7.79 -55.10
C GLY A 36 -74.92 9.11 -55.77
N TYR A 37 -74.20 9.07 -56.89
CA TYR A 37 -73.88 10.22 -57.72
C TYR A 37 -74.20 9.97 -59.20
N ASP A 38 -75.00 10.86 -59.80
CA ASP A 38 -75.42 10.74 -61.20
C ASP A 38 -74.28 11.03 -62.21
N ASP A 39 -73.24 11.77 -61.79
CA ASP A 39 -72.07 12.13 -62.60
C ASP A 39 -70.77 11.63 -61.94
N PRO A 40 -69.68 11.38 -62.71
CA PRO A 40 -68.38 11.05 -62.14
C PRO A 40 -67.91 12.10 -61.13
N VAL A 41 -67.50 11.63 -59.95
CA VAL A 41 -67.03 12.50 -58.86
C VAL A 41 -65.55 12.31 -58.59
N GLU A 42 -64.91 13.38 -58.10
CA GLU A 42 -63.51 13.35 -57.69
C GLU A 42 -63.33 12.54 -56.40
N GLY A 43 -62.26 11.74 -56.36
CA GLY A 43 -61.86 10.99 -55.19
C GLY A 43 -61.30 11.86 -54.06
N THR A 44 -61.40 11.34 -52.83
CA THR A 44 -60.86 11.98 -51.61
C THR A 44 -59.84 11.11 -50.89
N MET A 45 -59.47 9.94 -51.43
CA MET A 45 -58.42 9.12 -50.84
C MET A 45 -57.07 9.84 -50.95
N PRO A 46 -56.40 10.15 -49.82
CA PRO A 46 -55.14 10.86 -49.86
C PRO A 46 -54.03 9.97 -50.41
N TYR A 47 -53.14 10.59 -51.18
CA TYR A 47 -51.88 9.98 -51.60
C TYR A 47 -50.85 10.03 -50.45
N GLN A 48 -50.33 8.87 -50.04
CA GLN A 48 -49.41 8.77 -48.91
C GLN A 48 -47.94 8.78 -49.36
N LYS A 49 -47.21 9.84 -49.01
CA LYS A 49 -45.78 10.02 -49.27
C LYS A 49 -44.94 9.55 -48.08
N GLN A 50 -44.95 8.25 -47.80
CA GLN A 50 -44.23 7.70 -46.65
C GLN A 50 -42.84 7.17 -47.02
N GLU A 51 -41.80 7.91 -46.63
CA GLU A 51 -40.39 7.57 -46.83
C GLU A 51 -39.52 8.11 -45.69
N GLY A 52 -38.32 7.56 -45.50
CA GLY A 52 -37.41 8.02 -44.45
C GLY A 52 -36.61 6.89 -43.80
N THR A 53 -36.02 7.18 -42.64
CA THR A 53 -35.21 6.21 -41.89
C THR A 53 -35.75 5.93 -40.49
N LEU A 54 -35.47 4.73 -39.98
CA LEU A 54 -35.77 4.35 -38.60
C LEU A 54 -34.48 4.04 -37.83
N ASN A 55 -34.34 4.69 -36.69
CA ASN A 55 -33.37 4.30 -35.67
C ASN A 55 -33.95 3.19 -34.78
N CYS A 56 -33.09 2.50 -34.03
CA CYS A 56 -33.46 1.47 -33.07
C CYS A 56 -34.42 2.03 -32.03
N GLY A 57 -35.52 1.31 -31.81
CA GLY A 57 -36.59 1.74 -30.90
C GLY A 57 -37.57 2.76 -31.49
N GLN A 58 -37.36 3.23 -32.72
CA GLN A 58 -38.37 4.01 -33.45
C GLN A 58 -39.34 3.10 -34.21
N SER A 59 -40.54 3.63 -34.44
CA SER A 59 -41.58 3.01 -35.27
C SER A 59 -42.20 4.05 -36.20
N SER A 60 -42.76 3.60 -37.32
CA SER A 60 -43.52 4.45 -38.24
C SER A 60 -44.98 3.96 -38.30
N ILE A 61 -45.93 4.89 -38.28
CA ILE A 61 -47.35 4.59 -38.42
C ILE A 61 -47.69 4.60 -39.91
N ILE A 62 -48.29 3.51 -40.42
CA ILE A 62 -48.80 3.49 -41.79
C ILE A 62 -50.14 4.21 -41.81
N LEU A 63 -50.20 5.35 -42.50
CA LEU A 63 -51.43 6.14 -42.61
C LEU A 63 -52.39 5.54 -43.65
N PRO A 64 -53.71 5.63 -43.45
CA PRO A 64 -54.70 5.19 -44.44
C PRO A 64 -54.62 6.05 -45.72
N GLY A 65 -54.79 5.44 -46.88
CA GLY A 65 -54.74 6.11 -48.18
C GLY A 65 -54.03 5.25 -49.23
N TYR A 66 -53.71 5.87 -50.37
CA TYR A 66 -53.03 5.18 -51.47
C TYR A 66 -51.53 5.21 -51.30
N HIS A 67 -50.90 4.04 -51.34
CA HIS A 67 -49.46 3.84 -51.35
C HIS A 67 -49.08 3.23 -52.70
N ASP A 68 -48.19 3.88 -53.45
CA ASP A 68 -47.83 3.45 -54.81
C ASP A 68 -46.79 2.33 -54.87
N GLY A 69 -46.33 1.84 -53.72
CA GLY A 69 -45.33 0.77 -53.62
C GLY A 69 -43.92 1.16 -54.06
N THR A 70 -43.65 2.44 -54.35
CA THR A 70 -42.34 2.90 -54.84
C THR A 70 -41.41 3.43 -53.75
N ARG A 71 -41.93 3.62 -52.52
CA ARG A 71 -41.22 4.21 -51.38
C ARG A 71 -41.01 3.21 -50.25
N SER A 72 -40.00 3.47 -49.43
CA SER A 72 -39.65 2.63 -48.29
C SER A 72 -39.25 3.45 -47.07
N ILE A 73 -39.55 2.90 -45.90
CA ILE A 73 -38.93 3.30 -44.64
C ILE A 73 -37.75 2.36 -44.38
N THR A 74 -36.54 2.89 -44.29
CA THR A 74 -35.31 2.10 -44.22
C THR A 74 -34.73 2.14 -42.81
N ALA A 75 -34.42 0.99 -42.23
CA ALA A 75 -33.70 0.97 -40.95
C ALA A 75 -32.25 1.48 -41.15
N ASN A 76 -31.81 2.38 -40.28
CA ASN A 76 -30.40 2.77 -40.25
C ASN A 76 -29.53 1.58 -39.85
N SER A 77 -28.28 1.57 -40.33
CA SER A 77 -27.35 0.46 -40.07
C SER A 77 -27.09 0.25 -38.57
N LEU A 78 -26.74 -0.97 -38.16
CA LEU A 78 -26.31 -1.21 -36.78
C LEU A 78 -25.02 -0.44 -36.47
N ALA A 79 -24.13 -0.29 -37.44
CA ALA A 79 -22.86 0.43 -37.27
C ALA A 79 -23.05 1.92 -36.97
N SER A 80 -23.95 2.60 -37.67
CA SER A 80 -24.27 4.01 -37.42
C SER A 80 -24.93 4.25 -36.06
N GLN A 81 -25.42 3.19 -35.42
CA GLN A 81 -26.16 3.27 -34.16
C GLN A 81 -25.40 2.66 -32.97
N THR A 82 -24.22 2.09 -33.22
CA THR A 82 -23.35 1.52 -32.17
C THR A 82 -21.92 2.08 -32.27
N PRO A 83 -21.72 3.41 -32.45
CA PRO A 83 -20.38 3.97 -32.48
C PRO A 83 -19.67 3.68 -31.15
N GLY A 84 -18.48 3.09 -31.22
CA GLY A 84 -17.73 2.70 -30.04
C GLY A 84 -16.24 2.55 -30.30
N THR A 85 -15.44 2.67 -29.24
CA THR A 85 -13.97 2.59 -29.28
C THR A 85 -13.41 1.40 -28.52
N ALA A 86 -14.27 0.63 -27.82
CA ALA A 86 -13.83 -0.53 -27.06
C ALA A 86 -13.28 -1.62 -28.01
N SER A 87 -12.13 -2.16 -27.66
CA SER A 87 -11.61 -3.39 -28.25
C SER A 87 -11.94 -4.59 -27.37
N ALA A 88 -11.76 -5.80 -27.91
CA ALA A 88 -11.87 -7.03 -27.13
C ALA A 88 -10.97 -7.00 -25.87
N ALA A 89 -9.78 -6.39 -25.96
CA ALA A 89 -8.84 -6.29 -24.85
C ALA A 89 -9.28 -5.33 -23.73
N ASN A 90 -10.35 -4.55 -23.93
CA ASN A 90 -10.92 -3.66 -22.92
C ASN A 90 -12.13 -4.26 -22.20
N ILE A 91 -12.61 -5.43 -22.62
CA ILE A 91 -13.83 -6.06 -22.12
C ILE A 91 -13.47 -7.32 -21.34
N TYR A 92 -14.15 -7.52 -20.21
CA TYR A 92 -13.94 -8.69 -19.36
C TYR A 92 -14.13 -10.01 -20.14
N PRO A 93 -13.29 -11.03 -19.93
CA PRO A 93 -13.38 -12.29 -20.66
C PRO A 93 -14.79 -12.89 -20.68
N GLY A 94 -15.26 -13.27 -21.87
CA GLY A 94 -16.56 -13.88 -22.08
C GLY A 94 -17.76 -12.92 -22.08
N GLN A 95 -17.56 -11.64 -21.69
CA GLN A 95 -18.60 -10.60 -21.87
C GLN A 95 -18.58 -10.10 -23.32
N THR A 96 -19.71 -9.57 -23.80
CA THR A 96 -19.82 -9.13 -25.20
C THR A 96 -20.37 -7.72 -25.30
N ALA A 97 -19.95 -6.97 -26.32
CA ALA A 97 -20.47 -5.64 -26.64
C ALA A 97 -20.66 -5.48 -28.16
N TRP A 98 -21.52 -4.56 -28.58
CA TRP A 98 -21.63 -4.14 -29.98
C TRP A 98 -20.82 -2.86 -30.20
N VAL A 99 -19.89 -2.89 -31.15
CA VAL A 99 -19.00 -1.77 -31.49
C VAL A 99 -18.92 -1.64 -33.00
N ASN A 100 -19.33 -0.47 -33.52
CA ASN A 100 -19.36 -0.13 -34.94
C ASN A 100 -20.03 -1.22 -35.79
N GLY A 101 -21.14 -1.79 -35.29
CA GLY A 101 -21.93 -2.81 -35.98
C GLY A 101 -21.49 -4.24 -35.74
N ASN A 102 -20.40 -4.47 -35.02
CA ASN A 102 -19.85 -5.81 -34.78
C ASN A 102 -19.99 -6.22 -33.33
N LYS A 103 -20.38 -7.47 -33.09
CA LYS A 103 -20.34 -8.05 -31.75
C LYS A 103 -18.90 -8.46 -31.46
N ILE A 104 -18.32 -7.87 -30.42
CA ILE A 104 -16.99 -8.23 -29.92
C ILE A 104 -17.11 -8.95 -28.58
N THR A 105 -16.28 -9.97 -28.38
CA THR A 105 -16.18 -10.71 -27.12
C THR A 105 -14.92 -10.29 -26.39
N GLY A 106 -15.03 -10.07 -25.09
CA GLY A 106 -13.95 -9.63 -24.23
C GLY A 106 -12.85 -10.66 -24.09
N THR A 107 -11.63 -10.14 -24.07
CA THR A 107 -10.36 -10.88 -23.97
C THR A 107 -9.37 -10.18 -23.02
N MET A 108 -9.83 -9.20 -22.24
CA MET A 108 -8.96 -8.49 -21.29
C MET A 108 -8.27 -9.50 -20.36
N ALA A 109 -6.94 -9.44 -20.27
CA ALA A 109 -6.19 -10.35 -19.41
C ALA A 109 -6.62 -10.19 -17.94
N THR A 110 -6.82 -11.30 -17.25
CA THR A 110 -7.19 -11.30 -15.83
C THR A 110 -6.01 -11.64 -14.95
N GLN A 111 -6.00 -11.09 -13.74
CA GLN A 111 -5.09 -11.49 -12.68
C GLN A 111 -5.87 -11.74 -11.39
N GLY A 112 -5.47 -12.76 -10.63
CA GLY A 112 -5.97 -12.97 -9.28
C GLY A 112 -5.57 -11.83 -8.34
N GLY A 113 -6.40 -11.59 -7.33
CA GLY A 113 -5.98 -10.82 -6.15
C GLY A 113 -4.92 -11.56 -5.33
N GLY A 114 -4.46 -10.94 -4.25
CA GLY A 114 -3.50 -11.57 -3.34
C GLY A 114 -3.09 -10.68 -2.18
N THR A 115 -2.39 -11.28 -1.22
CA THR A 115 -1.80 -10.58 -0.08
C THR A 115 -0.28 -10.53 -0.23
N TYR A 116 0.30 -9.34 -0.09
CA TYR A 116 1.71 -9.07 -0.35
C TYR A 116 2.35 -8.46 0.89
N THR A 117 3.61 -8.78 1.15
CA THR A 117 4.39 -8.15 2.22
C THR A 117 5.29 -7.08 1.61
N ALA A 118 5.43 -5.94 2.28
CA ALA A 118 6.34 -4.89 1.87
C ALA A 118 7.80 -5.37 1.93
N GLY A 119 8.60 -4.95 0.96
CA GLY A 119 10.05 -5.16 0.94
C GLY A 119 10.80 -3.83 1.07
N THR A 120 12.11 -3.89 0.91
CA THR A 120 12.97 -2.69 0.88
C THR A 120 12.93 -1.95 -0.48
N ALA A 121 12.31 -2.55 -1.50
CA ALA A 121 12.17 -2.00 -2.84
C ALA A 121 10.72 -2.08 -3.33
N ASP A 122 10.38 -1.22 -4.29
CA ASP A 122 9.06 -1.18 -4.91
C ASP A 122 8.72 -2.51 -5.57
N LYS A 123 7.47 -2.94 -5.39
CA LYS A 123 6.94 -4.15 -5.99
C LYS A 123 5.69 -3.82 -6.81
N THR A 124 5.78 -3.98 -8.12
CA THR A 124 4.60 -3.95 -8.98
C THR A 124 3.80 -5.22 -8.79
N VAL A 125 2.67 -5.11 -8.10
CA VAL A 125 1.80 -6.24 -7.79
C VAL A 125 0.85 -6.59 -8.95
N VAL A 126 0.36 -5.56 -9.65
CA VAL A 126 -0.53 -5.70 -10.79
C VAL A 126 0.18 -5.09 -11.99
N ALA A 127 0.41 -5.90 -13.03
CA ALA A 127 0.94 -5.35 -14.27
C ALA A 127 -0.16 -4.59 -15.03
N ALA A 128 0.25 -3.70 -15.93
CA ALA A 128 -0.67 -2.91 -16.74
C ALA A 128 -1.62 -3.80 -17.58
N ASN A 129 -2.76 -3.21 -17.95
CA ASN A 129 -3.75 -3.80 -18.87
C ASN A 129 -4.37 -5.12 -18.40
N ARG A 130 -4.66 -5.24 -17.10
CA ARG A 130 -5.34 -6.42 -16.54
C ARG A 130 -6.51 -6.05 -15.66
N PHE A 131 -7.52 -6.91 -15.69
CA PHE A 131 -8.61 -6.88 -14.73
C PHE A 131 -8.22 -7.71 -13.49
N VAL A 132 -8.31 -7.11 -12.31
CA VAL A 132 -8.01 -7.81 -11.05
C VAL A 132 -9.30 -8.40 -10.49
N THR A 133 -9.32 -9.72 -10.35
CA THR A 133 -10.52 -10.49 -9.99
C THR A 133 -10.74 -10.65 -8.48
N GLY A 134 -9.82 -10.13 -7.66
CA GLY A 134 -9.93 -10.15 -6.21
C GLY A 134 -9.17 -9.01 -5.55
N ASN A 135 -9.26 -8.91 -4.23
CA ASN A 135 -8.58 -7.85 -3.47
C ASN A 135 -7.06 -7.95 -3.60
N VAL A 136 -6.40 -6.82 -3.75
CA VAL A 136 -4.95 -6.69 -3.60
C VAL A 136 -4.69 -6.04 -2.25
N VAL A 137 -4.06 -6.79 -1.35
CA VAL A 137 -3.82 -6.38 0.03
C VAL A 137 -2.32 -6.33 0.29
N VAL A 138 -1.84 -5.22 0.87
CA VAL A 138 -0.49 -5.18 1.45
C VAL A 138 -0.62 -5.42 2.95
N LYS A 139 0.07 -6.43 3.46
CA LYS A 139 0.00 -6.83 4.86
C LYS A 139 0.61 -5.73 5.75
N GLY A 140 -0.18 -5.21 6.67
CA GLY A 140 0.32 -4.35 7.75
C GLY A 140 1.04 -5.18 8.82
N ASP A 141 1.91 -4.52 9.58
CA ASP A 141 2.60 -5.11 10.73
C ASP A 141 2.29 -4.26 11.97
N SER A 142 1.69 -4.87 13.00
CA SER A 142 1.35 -4.19 14.25
C SER A 142 2.59 -3.70 15.01
N ASN A 143 3.78 -4.23 14.70
CA ASN A 143 5.04 -3.76 15.26
C ASN A 143 5.56 -2.48 14.59
N LEU A 144 4.93 -2.01 13.51
CA LEU A 144 5.25 -0.73 12.89
C LEU A 144 4.70 0.43 13.76
N THR A 145 5.33 0.62 14.92
CA THR A 145 5.01 1.67 15.89
C THR A 145 6.25 2.52 16.14
N ALA A 146 6.07 3.78 16.54
CA ALA A 146 7.18 4.68 16.85
C ALA A 146 8.13 4.09 17.92
N GLY A 147 7.57 3.38 18.90
CA GLY A 147 8.32 2.75 19.99
C GLY A 147 9.20 1.57 19.58
N ASN A 148 9.02 1.01 18.38
CA ASN A 148 9.88 -0.06 17.84
C ASN A 148 10.88 0.46 16.79
N ILE A 149 10.76 1.72 16.37
CA ILE A 149 11.61 2.33 15.35
C ILE A 149 12.65 3.19 16.06
N LYS A 150 13.92 3.04 15.65
CA LYS A 150 15.04 3.84 16.17
C LYS A 150 14.72 5.34 16.12
N LYS A 151 14.99 6.07 17.21
CA LYS A 151 14.68 7.51 17.30
C LYS A 151 15.20 8.30 16.10
N GLY A 152 14.31 9.12 15.53
CA GLY A 152 14.60 9.99 14.38
C GLY A 152 14.56 9.31 13.01
N VAL A 153 14.54 7.97 12.95
CA VAL A 153 14.34 7.23 11.70
C VAL A 153 12.86 7.26 11.32
N LYS A 154 12.56 7.50 10.04
CA LYS A 154 11.18 7.51 9.53
C LYS A 154 10.94 6.29 8.65
N ILE A 155 9.92 5.49 8.98
CA ILE A 155 9.47 4.35 8.18
C ILE A 155 7.98 4.53 7.93
N MET A 156 7.57 4.57 6.65
CA MET A 156 6.16 4.76 6.25
C MET A 156 5.48 5.98 6.93
N GLY A 157 6.21 7.08 7.11
CA GLY A 157 5.71 8.30 7.77
C GLY A 157 5.81 8.31 9.30
N ILE A 158 6.06 7.17 9.94
CA ILE A 158 6.19 7.06 11.40
C ILE A 158 7.62 7.37 11.80
N THR A 159 7.78 8.44 12.58
CA THR A 159 9.08 8.81 13.18
C THR A 159 9.30 7.97 14.43
N GLY A 160 10.43 7.26 14.48
CA GLY A 160 10.81 6.47 15.64
C GLY A 160 11.04 7.30 16.88
N THR A 161 10.68 6.72 18.02
CA THR A 161 10.88 7.25 19.37
C THR A 161 11.69 6.32 20.24
N TRP A 162 12.06 5.12 19.74
CA TRP A 162 12.82 4.17 20.54
C TRP A 162 14.22 4.71 20.86
N GLU A 163 14.50 4.82 22.16
CA GLU A 163 15.80 5.17 22.72
C GLU A 163 16.23 4.07 23.68
N GLY A 164 17.41 3.51 23.46
CA GLY A 164 17.98 2.47 24.31
C GLY A 164 19.35 2.05 23.82
N TYR A 165 20.16 1.52 24.74
CA TYR A 165 21.43 0.88 24.42
C TYR A 165 21.19 -0.63 24.38
N VAL A 166 21.43 -1.28 23.23
CA VAL A 166 21.31 -2.74 23.09
C VAL A 166 22.66 -3.39 23.39
N PRO A 167 22.79 -4.18 24.46
CA PRO A 167 24.04 -4.88 24.76
C PRO A 167 24.42 -5.89 23.66
N THR A 168 25.71 -6.00 23.35
CA THR A 168 26.25 -7.09 22.53
C THR A 168 26.71 -8.26 23.42
N ALA A 169 27.02 -9.43 22.84
CA ALA A 169 27.45 -10.61 23.61
C ALA A 169 28.72 -10.39 24.46
N THR A 170 29.52 -9.40 24.12
CA THR A 170 30.72 -8.98 24.87
C THR A 170 30.43 -8.04 26.03
N ASP A 171 29.24 -7.44 26.09
CA ASP A 171 28.88 -6.46 27.12
C ASP A 171 28.56 -7.17 28.44
N LEU A 172 29.27 -6.75 29.49
CA LEU A 172 29.04 -7.14 30.87
C LEU A 172 28.16 -6.10 31.59
N TYR A 173 28.23 -4.84 31.14
CA TYR A 173 27.41 -3.73 31.59
C TYR A 173 27.29 -2.71 30.46
N LEU A 174 26.08 -2.16 30.21
CA LEU A 174 25.88 -1.08 29.24
C LEU A 174 24.74 -0.16 29.70
N ARG A 175 25.10 0.98 30.27
CA ARG A 175 24.23 2.10 30.64
C ARG A 175 22.91 1.66 31.27
N GLY A 176 23.00 1.04 32.43
CA GLY A 176 21.87 0.51 33.19
C GLY A 176 21.57 -0.97 32.92
N ASN A 177 21.87 -1.48 31.72
CA ASN A 177 21.80 -2.92 31.47
C ASN A 177 22.93 -3.61 32.23
N ASN A 178 22.61 -4.34 33.30
CA ASN A 178 23.57 -5.07 34.12
C ASN A 178 23.65 -6.55 33.71
N ILE A 179 24.23 -6.83 32.53
CA ILE A 179 24.22 -8.17 31.90
C ILE A 179 24.89 -9.20 32.82
N ALA A 180 26.03 -8.85 33.41
CA ALA A 180 26.83 -9.70 34.29
C ALA A 180 26.31 -9.78 35.73
N ASP A 181 25.21 -9.09 36.02
CA ASP A 181 24.65 -8.97 37.37
C ASP A 181 25.73 -8.55 38.38
N TRP A 182 26.46 -7.49 38.01
CA TRP A 182 27.44 -6.87 38.89
C TRP A 182 26.76 -6.40 40.16
N SER A 183 27.39 -6.70 41.29
CA SER A 183 26.89 -6.28 42.60
C SER A 183 28.03 -5.87 43.51
N CYS A 184 27.72 -5.00 44.46
CA CYS A 184 28.66 -4.52 45.45
C CYS A 184 27.96 -4.46 46.81
N SER A 185 28.64 -4.90 47.87
CA SER A 185 28.18 -4.73 49.25
C SER A 185 28.62 -3.38 49.86
N SER A 186 29.43 -2.60 49.13
CA SER A 186 29.88 -1.28 49.56
C SER A 186 28.79 -0.24 49.36
N GLY A 187 28.55 0.61 50.36
CA GLY A 187 27.65 1.78 50.24
C GLY A 187 28.17 2.89 49.32
N PHE A 188 29.36 2.73 48.71
CA PHE A 188 29.99 3.74 47.85
C PHE A 188 29.80 3.46 46.34
N VAL A 189 29.19 2.33 45.97
CA VAL A 189 28.92 1.95 44.58
C VAL A 189 27.41 1.83 44.40
N THR A 190 26.87 2.60 43.46
CA THR A 190 25.42 2.59 43.17
C THR A 190 25.19 2.20 41.71
N PHE A 191 24.28 1.26 41.48
CA PHE A 191 23.85 0.84 40.14
C PHE A 191 22.62 1.66 39.73
N ASN A 192 22.85 2.77 39.03
CA ASN A 192 21.80 3.65 38.55
C ASN A 192 21.25 3.18 37.19
N SER A 193 20.10 3.75 36.79
CA SER A 193 19.40 3.44 35.53
C SER A 193 20.24 3.67 34.26
N GLY A 194 21.37 4.41 34.35
CA GLY A 194 22.24 4.69 33.21
C GLY A 194 23.75 4.54 33.46
N GLU A 195 24.18 4.27 34.69
CA GLU A 195 25.60 4.18 35.06
C GLU A 195 25.83 3.42 36.37
N ILE A 196 27.05 2.93 36.58
CA ILE A 196 27.54 2.53 37.90
C ILE A 196 28.29 3.73 38.46
N THR A 197 27.81 4.32 39.55
CA THR A 197 28.44 5.51 40.16
C THR A 197 29.30 5.10 41.34
N PHE A 198 30.49 5.70 41.42
CA PHE A 198 31.37 5.66 42.57
C PHE A 198 31.26 6.98 43.32
N ASN A 199 31.00 6.92 44.62
CA ASN A 199 31.00 8.09 45.48
C ASN A 199 31.58 7.73 46.86
N LYS A 200 32.90 7.53 46.90
CA LYS A 200 33.62 7.36 48.15
C LYS A 200 34.14 8.72 48.60
N ARG A 201 33.62 9.24 49.72
CA ARG A 201 34.15 10.44 50.38
C ARG A 201 34.82 10.12 51.71
N GLY A 202 35.99 10.73 51.97
CA GLY A 202 36.77 10.60 53.22
C GLY A 202 37.15 9.17 53.67
N GLY A 203 37.91 9.03 54.77
CA GLY A 203 38.15 7.77 55.49
C GLY A 203 39.29 6.86 54.99
N SER A 204 39.69 5.86 55.81
CA SER A 204 40.92 5.06 55.65
C SER A 204 40.82 3.87 54.68
N THR A 205 39.63 3.48 54.22
CA THR A 205 39.47 2.30 53.34
C THR A 205 40.08 2.56 51.97
N SER A 206 41.12 1.80 51.63
CA SER A 206 41.94 1.99 50.43
C SER A 206 41.40 1.29 49.17
N ALA A 207 40.34 0.47 49.31
CA ALA A 207 39.81 -0.36 48.22
C ALA A 207 38.31 -0.64 48.38
N PHE A 208 37.60 -0.77 47.27
CA PHE A 208 36.32 -1.49 47.20
C PHE A 208 36.32 -2.44 46.01
N SER A 209 35.39 -3.38 45.99
CA SER A 209 35.24 -4.29 44.86
C SER A 209 33.78 -4.59 44.57
N PHE A 210 33.48 -4.79 43.30
CA PHE A 210 32.19 -5.28 42.84
C PHE A 210 32.44 -6.49 41.95
N SER A 211 31.55 -7.47 42.07
CA SER A 211 31.71 -8.78 41.44
C SER A 211 30.54 -9.07 40.52
N ALA A 212 30.84 -9.66 39.37
CA ALA A 212 29.86 -10.25 38.50
C ALA A 212 29.29 -11.49 39.19
N ARG A 213 27.96 -11.63 39.18
CA ARG A 213 27.27 -12.83 39.69
C ARG A 213 27.08 -13.91 38.62
N LYS A 214 27.61 -13.68 37.43
CA LYS A 214 27.67 -14.64 36.32
C LYS A 214 29.11 -14.92 35.95
N ALA A 215 29.38 -16.17 35.60
CA ALA A 215 30.67 -16.57 35.05
C ALA A 215 30.74 -16.25 33.55
N TYR A 216 31.93 -15.90 33.08
CA TYR A 216 32.19 -15.55 31.68
C TYR A 216 33.37 -16.35 31.13
N ASN A 217 33.22 -16.86 29.91
CA ASN A 217 34.29 -17.52 29.18
C ASN A 217 35.29 -16.47 28.67
N LEU A 218 36.47 -16.43 29.28
CA LEU A 218 37.53 -15.48 28.91
C LEU A 218 38.43 -15.98 27.78
N SER A 219 38.31 -17.24 27.37
CA SER A 219 39.16 -17.86 26.34
C SER A 219 39.27 -17.07 25.03
N PRO A 220 38.19 -16.51 24.45
CA PRO A 220 38.29 -15.76 23.20
C PRO A 220 38.78 -14.30 23.38
N TYR A 221 39.01 -13.85 24.62
CA TYR A 221 39.30 -12.45 24.93
C TYR A 221 40.69 -12.29 25.56
N THR A 222 41.20 -11.06 25.52
CA THR A 222 42.49 -10.68 26.14
C THR A 222 42.41 -9.36 26.90
N LYS A 223 41.28 -8.66 26.81
CA LYS A 223 41.07 -7.35 27.42
C LYS A 223 39.71 -7.25 28.07
N LEU A 224 39.67 -6.59 29.22
CA LEU A 224 38.45 -6.07 29.80
C LEU A 224 38.49 -4.55 29.66
N ASN A 225 37.50 -4.00 28.95
CA ASN A 225 37.39 -2.58 28.69
C ASN A 225 36.33 -1.98 29.61
N ILE A 226 36.60 -0.80 30.15
CA ILE A 226 35.71 -0.06 31.04
C ILE A 226 35.59 1.36 30.52
N GLN A 227 34.40 1.75 30.05
CA GLN A 227 34.12 3.13 29.70
C GLN A 227 33.69 3.89 30.96
N THR A 228 34.48 4.88 31.34
CA THR A 228 34.28 5.69 32.54
C THR A 228 34.10 7.16 32.22
N ASN A 229 33.53 7.94 33.13
CA ASN A 229 33.41 9.39 33.00
C ASN A 229 33.65 10.08 34.35
N ASN A 230 34.24 11.27 34.32
CA ASN A 230 34.50 12.10 35.50
C ASN A 230 35.23 11.33 36.63
N LEU A 231 36.23 10.51 36.29
CA LEU A 231 37.02 9.82 37.31
C LEU A 231 37.90 10.83 38.05
N ARG A 232 37.61 11.01 39.33
CA ARG A 232 38.37 11.87 40.23
C ARG A 232 38.92 11.04 41.39
N PHE A 233 40.21 11.19 41.59
CA PHE A 233 41.03 10.58 42.64
C PHE A 233 42.24 11.49 42.89
N ASP A 234 43.07 11.09 43.85
CA ASP A 234 44.11 11.95 44.41
C ASP A 234 45.48 11.68 43.78
N VAL A 235 46.15 10.59 44.16
CA VAL A 235 47.50 10.26 43.69
C VAL A 235 47.47 9.30 42.51
N SER A 236 46.95 8.08 42.73
CA SER A 236 46.73 7.13 41.65
C SER A 236 45.53 6.23 41.95
N LEU A 237 44.84 5.83 40.89
CA LEU A 237 43.73 4.88 40.91
C LEU A 237 44.17 3.60 40.21
N ILE A 238 44.17 2.50 40.94
CA ILE A 238 44.48 1.17 40.46
C ILE A 238 43.16 0.41 40.31
N ILE A 239 42.92 -0.15 39.13
CA ILE A 239 41.80 -1.06 38.89
C ILE A 239 42.38 -2.42 38.55
N GLU A 240 41.99 -3.43 39.32
CA GLU A 240 42.47 -4.79 39.19
C GLU A 240 41.30 -5.71 38.88
N LEU A 241 41.51 -6.60 37.92
CA LEU A 241 40.60 -7.68 37.58
C LEU A 241 41.05 -8.94 38.31
N TYR A 242 40.13 -9.57 39.02
CA TYR A 242 40.32 -10.82 39.74
C TYR A 242 39.34 -11.89 39.24
N ASP A 243 39.71 -13.15 39.43
CA ASP A 243 38.83 -14.29 39.22
C ASP A 243 38.11 -14.73 40.51
N GLU A 244 37.39 -15.85 40.47
CA GLU A 244 36.62 -16.37 41.62
C GLU A 244 37.50 -16.83 42.80
N TYR A 245 38.76 -17.20 42.53
CA TYR A 245 39.73 -17.66 43.52
C TYR A 245 40.55 -16.51 44.11
N SER A 246 40.23 -15.27 43.74
CA SER A 246 41.00 -14.07 44.06
C SER A 246 42.39 -14.05 43.43
N ASP A 247 42.59 -14.73 42.30
CA ASP A 247 43.79 -14.57 41.47
C ASP A 247 43.66 -13.31 40.61
N ARG A 248 44.70 -12.46 40.63
CA ARG A 248 44.72 -11.23 39.82
C ARG A 248 44.98 -11.58 38.35
N LEU A 249 43.99 -11.31 37.51
CA LEU A 249 44.04 -11.55 36.06
C LEU A 249 44.72 -10.41 35.29
N GLY A 250 44.59 -9.17 35.77
CA GLY A 250 45.10 -7.99 35.11
C GLY A 250 44.94 -6.73 35.96
N SER A 251 45.64 -5.66 35.59
CA SER A 251 45.55 -4.37 36.29
C SER A 251 45.85 -3.19 35.37
N ILE A 252 45.31 -2.02 35.73
CA ILE A 252 45.69 -0.72 35.18
C ILE A 252 45.89 0.28 36.33
N GLU A 253 46.86 1.18 36.19
CA GLU A 253 47.06 2.31 37.09
C GLU A 253 46.85 3.62 36.32
N LEU A 254 46.01 4.50 36.87
CA LEU A 254 45.78 5.85 36.39
C LEU A 254 46.48 6.82 37.33
N LYS A 255 47.23 7.76 36.74
CA LYS A 255 47.97 8.79 37.47
C LYS A 255 47.36 10.18 37.33
N GLU A 256 46.31 10.31 36.53
CA GLU A 256 45.66 11.57 36.22
C GLU A 256 44.14 11.41 36.19
N ASN A 257 43.45 12.40 36.75
CA ASN A 257 41.99 12.49 36.71
C ASN A 257 41.47 12.65 35.29
N THR A 258 40.23 12.19 35.05
CA THR A 258 39.55 12.40 33.76
C THR A 258 38.25 13.17 33.99
N ASN A 259 38.04 14.23 33.19
CA ASN A 259 36.81 15.06 33.21
C ASN A 259 35.89 14.78 32.01
N TYR A 260 36.17 13.69 31.29
CA TYR A 260 35.48 13.30 30.07
C TYR A 260 35.37 11.78 30.02
N THR A 261 34.58 11.28 29.08
CA THR A 261 34.40 9.86 28.90
C THR A 261 35.67 9.24 28.29
N THR A 262 36.25 8.27 28.99
CA THR A 262 37.47 7.55 28.57
C THR A 262 37.26 6.04 28.63
N THR A 263 38.04 5.28 27.85
CA THR A 263 38.05 3.81 27.91
C THR A 263 39.32 3.33 28.58
N LEU A 264 39.16 2.65 29.70
CA LEU A 264 40.23 1.97 30.42
C LEU A 264 40.34 0.54 29.89
N ILE A 265 41.56 0.06 29.72
CA ILE A 265 41.83 -1.28 29.16
C ILE A 265 42.65 -2.07 30.17
N ILE A 266 42.07 -3.15 30.68
CA ILE A 266 42.75 -4.10 31.57
C ILE A 266 43.13 -5.33 30.74
N PRO A 267 44.41 -5.46 30.33
CA PRO A 267 44.87 -6.67 29.68
C PRO A 267 44.88 -7.83 30.68
N PHE A 268 44.49 -9.03 30.22
CA PHE A 268 44.56 -10.25 31.01
C PHE A 268 44.97 -11.44 30.14
N ASN A 269 45.54 -12.48 30.77
CA ASN A 269 45.90 -13.73 30.09
C ASN A 269 45.30 -14.95 30.81
N ARG A 270 43.96 -15.03 30.80
CA ARG A 270 43.18 -16.12 31.39
C ARG A 270 42.32 -16.76 30.32
N LYS A 271 42.36 -18.08 30.22
CA LYS A 271 41.64 -18.88 29.21
C LYS A 271 40.70 -19.88 29.87
N ALA A 272 39.85 -19.36 30.75
CA ALA A 272 38.90 -20.15 31.54
C ALA A 272 37.55 -19.42 31.65
N THR A 273 36.51 -20.18 31.97
CA THR A 273 35.24 -19.61 32.42
C THR A 273 35.32 -19.34 33.92
N THR A 274 35.11 -18.09 34.34
CA THR A 274 35.22 -17.68 35.75
C THR A 274 34.28 -16.53 36.07
N PHE A 275 33.94 -16.36 37.35
CA PHE A 275 33.41 -15.10 37.85
C PHE A 275 34.48 -14.02 37.83
N LEU A 276 34.04 -12.77 37.66
CA LEU A 276 34.92 -11.62 37.58
C LEU A 276 34.69 -10.71 38.79
N LYS A 277 35.77 -10.22 39.36
CA LYS A 277 35.75 -9.21 40.42
C LYS A 277 36.62 -8.04 40.01
N LEU A 278 36.02 -6.85 40.01
CA LEU A 278 36.74 -5.61 39.81
C LEU A 278 37.03 -5.00 41.16
N ARG A 279 38.32 -4.90 41.49
CA ARG A 279 38.79 -4.19 42.67
C ARG A 279 39.30 -2.83 42.24
N VAL A 280 38.78 -1.80 42.89
CA VAL A 280 39.19 -0.42 42.67
C VAL A 280 39.92 0.04 43.93
N MET A 281 41.17 0.47 43.77
CA MET A 281 42.10 0.83 44.82
C MET A 281 42.70 2.19 44.55
N ARG A 282 42.97 2.95 45.62
CA ARG A 282 43.73 4.20 45.52
C ARG A 282 45.07 4.09 46.24
N LYS A 283 46.07 4.82 45.75
CA LYS A 283 47.34 5.07 46.46
C LYS A 283 47.22 6.40 47.22
N VAL A 284 47.64 6.43 48.48
CA VAL A 284 47.09 7.34 49.52
C VAL A 284 47.71 8.74 49.53
N SER A 285 46.87 9.77 49.71
CA SER A 285 47.08 10.91 50.64
C SER A 285 45.82 11.08 51.52
N TYR A 286 45.94 11.78 52.66
CA TYR A 286 45.00 11.66 53.80
C TYR A 286 43.59 12.26 53.61
N GLU A 287 43.31 13.02 52.54
CA GLU A 287 42.06 13.83 52.47
C GLU A 287 41.44 14.02 51.08
N TYR A 288 41.08 12.96 50.33
CA TYR A 288 40.30 13.16 49.08
C TYR A 288 39.31 12.04 48.71
N ASP A 289 38.38 12.38 47.82
CA ASP A 289 37.25 11.57 47.37
C ASP A 289 37.57 10.75 46.10
N LEU A 290 37.05 9.52 46.00
CA LEU A 290 37.02 8.74 44.74
C LEU A 290 35.60 8.79 44.17
N THR A 291 35.46 9.52 43.07
CA THR A 291 34.18 9.72 42.38
C THR A 291 34.28 9.45 40.90
N GLY A 292 33.17 9.08 40.29
CA GLY A 292 33.06 8.91 38.83
C GLY A 292 31.97 7.91 38.47
N ALA A 293 31.84 7.64 37.18
CA ALA A 293 30.82 6.74 36.66
C ALA A 293 31.40 5.73 35.65
N ILE A 294 30.84 4.53 35.61
CA ILE A 294 31.02 3.56 34.51
C ILE A 294 29.75 3.56 33.65
N TYR A 295 29.93 3.75 32.35
CA TYR A 295 28.86 3.61 31.35
C TYR A 295 28.86 2.26 30.65
N ARG A 296 30.01 1.59 30.53
CA ARG A 296 30.11 0.32 29.81
C ARG A 296 31.24 -0.54 30.36
N ILE A 297 31.04 -1.85 30.43
CA ILE A 297 32.09 -2.84 30.70
C ILE A 297 31.94 -3.93 29.63
N TRP A 298 33.00 -4.25 28.89
CA TRP A 298 32.94 -5.26 27.83
C TRP A 298 34.28 -5.98 27.60
N LEU A 299 34.19 -7.21 27.10
CA LEU A 299 35.34 -8.04 26.74
C LEU A 299 35.76 -7.79 25.30
N SER A 300 37.08 -7.82 25.03
CA SER A 300 37.65 -7.77 23.67
C SER A 300 39.02 -8.46 23.55
#